data_AF-A0A6C0KA37-F1
#
_entry.id   AF-A0A6C0KA37-F1
#
_cell.length_a   1.000
_cell.length_b   1.000
_cell.length_c   1.000
_cell.angle_alpha   90.00
_cell.angle_beta   90.00
_cell.angle_gamma   90.00
#
_symmetry.space_group_name_H-M   'P 1'
#
loop_
_entity.id
_entity.type
_entity.pdbx_description
1 polymer ?
#
loop_
_entity_poly.entity_id
_entity_poly.type
_entity_poly.pdbx_seq_one_letter_code
_entity_poly.pdbx_strand_id
1 'polypeptide(L)' 'MMKIQDLFEPLSAKYCDYFYYLSVIFFVLTCMGALTILSSLIKGKNKMSIGDMAVVISQPLLLYFINRLYYSMCVGSLN' A
#
# COMPACT_ATOMS: atom_id res chain seq x y z
N MET A 1 -5.38 -29.14 12.68
CA MET A 1 -4.50 -28.40 13.61
C MET A 1 -3.53 -27.63 12.74
N MET A 2 -3.68 -26.31 12.63
CA MET A 2 -2.84 -25.48 11.74
C MET A 2 -1.46 -25.36 12.37
N LYS A 3 -0.40 -25.81 11.68
CA LYS A 3 0.95 -25.68 12.21
C LYS A 3 1.39 -24.24 12.00
N ILE A 4 1.99 -23.62 13.03
CA ILE A 4 2.55 -22.27 12.98
C ILE A 4 3.59 -22.15 11.84
N GLN A 5 4.19 -23.27 11.45
CA GLN A 5 5.15 -23.40 10.36
C GLN A 5 4.53 -23.10 8.98
N ASP A 6 3.26 -23.45 8.76
CA ASP A 6 2.52 -23.16 7.51
C ASP A 6 2.22 -21.65 7.37
N LEU A 7 2.28 -20.89 8.48
CA LEU A 7 2.09 -19.44 8.49
C LEU A 7 3.32 -18.68 7.96
N PHE A 8 4.50 -19.31 8.03
CA PHE A 8 5.78 -18.76 7.61
C PHE A 8 6.39 -19.53 6.42
N GLU A 9 5.64 -20.47 5.85
CA GLU A 9 6.08 -21.23 4.69
C GLU A 9 6.20 -20.28 3.49
N PRO A 10 7.23 -20.40 2.64
CA PRO A 10 7.44 -19.52 1.49
C PRO A 10 6.17 -19.48 0.65
N LEU A 11 5.58 -18.29 0.63
CA LEU A 11 4.31 -18.04 0.01
C LEU A 11 4.43 -18.41 -1.48
N SER A 12 3.69 -19.46 -1.89
CA SER A 12 3.75 -20.00 -3.25
C SER A 12 3.63 -18.91 -4.31
N ALA A 13 4.25 -19.08 -5.48
CA ALA A 13 4.28 -18.13 -6.59
C ALA A 13 2.93 -17.44 -6.92
N LYS A 14 1.82 -18.15 -6.69
CA LYS A 14 0.45 -17.65 -6.88
C LYS A 14 0.11 -16.43 -6.03
N TYR A 15 0.81 -16.21 -4.91
CA TYR A 15 0.61 -15.06 -4.05
C TYR A 15 1.44 -13.85 -4.46
N CYS A 16 2.34 -13.96 -5.44
CA CYS A 16 3.01 -12.78 -5.99
C CYS A 16 1.96 -11.82 -6.59
N ASP A 17 1.00 -12.34 -7.36
CA ASP A 17 -0.08 -11.54 -7.96
C ASP A 17 -0.93 -10.83 -6.91
N TYR A 18 -1.11 -11.44 -5.72
CA TYR A 18 -1.81 -10.81 -4.61
C TYR A 18 -1.11 -9.53 -4.15
N PHE A 19 0.22 -9.55 -3.98
CA PHE A 19 0.99 -8.34 -3.64
C PHE A 19 0.90 -7.28 -4.74
N TYR A 20 0.84 -7.69 -6.02
CA TYR A 20 0.61 -6.77 -7.12
C TYR A 20 -0.76 -6.09 -7.01
N TYR A 21 -1.85 -6.84 -6.82
CA TYR A 21 -3.18 -6.26 -6.65
C TYR A 21 -3.26 -5.31 -5.45
N LEU A 22 -2.67 -5.69 -4.32
CA LEU A 22 -2.58 -4.82 -3.15
C LEU A 22 -1.82 -3.53 -3.45
N SER A 23 -0.71 -3.62 -4.17
CA SER A 23 0.04 -2.42 -4.57
C SER A 23 -0.83 -1.48 -5.41
N VAL A 24 -1.60 -1.99 -6.37
CA VAL A 24 -2.50 -1.18 -7.20
C VAL A 24 -3.58 -0.52 -6.34
N ILE A 25 -4.18 -1.25 -5.40
CA ILE A 25 -5.20 -0.71 -4.49
C ILE A 25 -4.63 0.44 -3.65
N PHE A 26 -3.46 0.24 -3.04
CA PHE A 26 -2.83 1.27 -2.22
C PHE A 26 -2.38 2.48 -3.03
N PHE A 27 -1.95 2.27 -4.27
CA PHE A 27 -1.65 3.37 -5.20
C PHE A 27 -2.90 4.23 -5.48
N VAL A 28 -4.05 3.58 -5.75
CA VAL A 28 -5.33 4.29 -5.96
C VAL A 28 -5.74 5.04 -4.68
N LEU A 29 -5.57 4.43 -3.51
CA LEU A 29 -5.82 5.09 -2.21
C LEU A 29 -4.92 6.31 -2.00
N THR A 30 -3.63 6.23 -2.36
CA THR A 30 -2.72 7.38 -2.34
C THR A 30 -3.21 8.50 -3.26
N CYS A 31 -3.66 8.18 -4.49
CA CYS A 31 -4.24 9.17 -5.40
C CYS A 31 -5.49 9.82 -4.80
N MET A 32 -6.41 9.04 -4.20
CA MET A 32 -7.60 9.58 -3.53
C MET A 32 -7.24 10.47 -2.34
N GLY A 33 -6.24 10.09 -1.54
CA GLY A 33 -5.71 10.90 -0.44
C GLY A 33 -5.15 12.24 -0.93
N ALA A 34 -4.35 12.22 -2.00
CA ALA A 34 -3.81 13.42 -2.63
C ALA A 34 -4.92 14.34 -3.17
N LEU A 35 -5.93 13.78 -3.85
CA LEU A 35 -7.10 14.55 -4.33
C LEU A 35 -7.90 15.17 -3.18
N THR A 36 -8.04 14.45 -2.06
CA THR A 36 -8.76 14.94 -0.87
C THR A 36 -8.04 16.14 -0.26
N ILE A 37 -6.71 16.06 -0.13
CA ILE A 37 -5.88 17.17 0.36
C ILE A 37 -5.92 18.35 -0.60
N LEU A 38 -5.74 18.11 -1.90
CA LEU A 38 -5.81 19.16 -2.92
C LEU A 38 -7.17 19.87 -2.90
N SER A 39 -8.26 19.12 -2.82
CA SER A 39 -9.61 19.70 -2.75
C SER A 39 -9.85 20.51 -1.46
N SER A 40 -9.24 20.11 -0.35
CA SER A 40 -9.33 20.81 0.93
C SER A 40 -8.56 22.13 0.90
N LEU A 41 -7.39 22.14 0.28
CA LEU A 41 -6.58 23.35 0.05
C LEU A 41 -7.29 24.34 -0.87
N ILE A 42 -7.85 23.88 -1.99
CA ILE A 42 -8.56 24.76 -2.96
C ILE A 42 -9.82 25.36 -2.33
N LYS A 43 -10.59 24.58 -1.56
CA LYS A 43 -11.83 25.06 -0.92
C LYS A 43 -11.60 25.93 0.31
N GLY A 44 -10.35 26.14 0.74
CA GLY A 44 -10.00 26.89 1.95
C GLY A 44 -10.55 26.27 3.24
N LYS A 45 -11.09 25.04 3.19
CA LYS A 45 -11.63 24.31 4.33
C LYS A 45 -10.49 23.54 5.01
N ASN A 46 -9.45 24.25 5.45
CA ASN A 46 -8.31 23.67 6.16
C ASN A 46 -8.72 23.22 7.57
N LYS A 47 -9.45 22.12 7.64
CA LYS A 47 -9.75 21.40 8.89
C LYS A 47 -8.68 20.38 9.25
N MET A 48 -7.85 19.98 8.29
CA MET A 48 -6.76 19.03 8.51
C MET A 48 -5.49 19.78 8.92
N SER A 49 -4.84 19.30 9.97
CA SER A 49 -3.48 19.72 10.32
C SER A 49 -2.49 19.20 9.26
N ILE A 50 -1.33 19.84 9.15
CA ILE A 50 -0.22 19.34 8.31
C ILE A 50 0.15 17.90 8.70
N GLY A 51 0.08 17.56 9.99
CA GLY A 51 0.30 16.19 10.47
C GLY A 51 -0.73 15.20 9.91
N ASP A 52 -2.00 15.57 9.87
CA ASP A 52 -3.07 14.72 9.34
C ASP A 52 -2.88 14.48 7.84
N MET A 53 -2.54 15.53 7.09
CA MET A 53 -2.25 15.43 5.65
C MET A 53 -1.07 14.50 5.38
N ALA A 54 -0.01 14.61 6.19
CA ALA A 54 1.16 13.75 6.09
C ALA A 54 0.82 12.28 6.36
N VAL A 55 0.01 11.99 7.39
CA VAL A 55 -0.44 10.61 7.70
C VAL A 55 -1.33 10.05 6.58
N VAL A 56 -2.29 10.84 6.09
CA VAL A 56 -3.24 10.44 5.03
C VAL A 56 -2.53 10.05 3.72
N ILE A 57 -1.45 10.74 3.36
CA ILE A 57 -0.65 10.37 2.18
C ILE A 57 0.35 9.27 2.50
N SER A 58 1.08 9.37 3.60
CA SER A 58 2.22 8.48 3.88
C SER A 58 1.80 7.05 4.13
N GLN A 59 0.69 6.78 4.83
CA GLN A 59 0.22 5.41 5.06
C GLN A 59 0.02 4.60 3.77
N PRO A 60 -0.89 5.02 2.86
CA PRO A 60 -1.14 4.26 1.64
C PRO A 60 0.09 4.27 0.71
N LEU A 61 0.88 5.35 0.72
CA LEU A 61 2.11 5.41 -0.08
C LEU A 61 3.15 4.37 0.38
N LEU A 62 3.39 4.27 1.69
CA LEU A 62 4.29 3.27 2.25
C LEU A 62 3.79 1.85 1.97
N LEU A 63 2.48 1.62 2.10
CA LEU A 63 1.88 0.32 1.78
C LEU A 63 2.02 -0.03 0.30
N TYR A 64 1.89 0.95 -0.61
CA TYR A 64 2.20 0.75 -2.03
C TYR A 64 3.65 0.30 -2.25
N PHE A 65 4.61 1.01 -1.64
CA PHE A 65 6.03 0.68 -1.76
C PHE A 65 6.35 -0.70 -1.22
N ILE A 66 5.85 -1.04 -0.03
CA ILE A 66 6.05 -2.35 0.60
C ILE A 66 5.49 -3.47 -0.29
N ASN A 67 4.25 -3.33 -0.78
CA ASN A 67 3.63 -4.35 -1.62
C ASN A 67 4.34 -4.51 -2.97
N ARG A 68 4.82 -3.42 -3.57
CA ARG A 68 5.60 -3.50 -4.81
C ARG A 68 6.98 -4.13 -4.60
N LEU A 69 7.61 -3.86 -3.46
CA LEU A 69 8.86 -4.52 -3.08
C LEU A 69 8.66 -6.01 -2.86
N TYR A 70 7.60 -6.42 -2.16
CA TYR A 70 7.23 -7.83 -2.00
C TYR A 70 6.93 -8.52 -3.33
N TYR A 71 6.20 -7.87 -4.23
CA TYR A 71 5.99 -8.39 -5.58
C TYR A 71 7.32 -8.62 -6.31
N SER A 72 8.22 -7.64 -6.28
CA SER A 72 9.53 -7.74 -6.94
C SER A 72 10.41 -8.84 -6.35
N MET A 73 10.40 -9.03 -5.03
CA MET A 73 11.13 -10.11 -4.37
C MET A 73 10.53 -11.49 -4.68
N CYS A 74 9.20 -11.57 -4.69
CA CYS A 74 8.47 -12.80 -4.99
C CYS A 74 8.72 -13.28 -6.42
N VAL A 75 8.60 -12.39 -7.41
CA VAL A 75 8.91 -12.69 -8.82
C VAL A 75 10.42 -12.90 -9.04
N GLY A 76 11.26 -12.13 -8.34
CA GLY A 76 12.72 -12.26 -8.42
C GLY A 76 13.24 -13.60 -7.90
N SER A 77 12.58 -14.18 -6.88
CA SER A 77 12.94 -15.50 -6.32
C SER A 77 12.40 -16.69 -7.13
N LEU A 78 11.51 -16.45 -8.09
CA LEU A 78 10.96 -17.50 -8.98
C LEU A 78 11.77 -17.70 -10.26
N ASN A 79 12.82 -16.88 -10.47
CA ASN A 79 13.78 -17.02 -11.56
C ASN A 79 15.06 -17.69 -11.09
#